data_AF-A0A7C2W8M2-F1
#
_entry.id   AF-A0A7C2W8M2-F1
#
_cell.length_a   1.000
_cell.length_b   1.000
_cell.length_c   1.000
_cell.angle_alpha   90.00
_cell.angle_beta   90.00
_cell.angle_gamma   90.00
#
_symmetry.space_group_name_H-M   'P 1'
#
loop_
_entity.id
_entity.type
_entity.pdbx_description
1 polymer ?
#
loop_
_entity_poly.entity_id
_entity_poly.type
_entity_poly.pdbx_seq_one_letter_code
_entity_poly.pdbx_strand_id
1 'polypeptide(L)'
;RLPAGGRGSNRVLYHAAAVFASNAVVTLAAVAARIWQELRLPAEQATRGLAPLMRTTVENIERLGTAQALTGPVARGDVETVRRHVSALAGRFPELLGLYREITRQTVALAEQRGLDRVTAQAILEAVETAQES
;
A
#
# COMPACT_ATOMS: atom_id res chain seq x y z
N ARG A 1 11.91 15.19 -16.53
CA ARG A 1 12.23 16.62 -16.29
C ARG A 1 10.90 17.37 -16.15
N LEU A 2 10.77 18.28 -15.18
CA LEU A 2 9.59 19.13 -15.03
C LEU A 2 9.25 19.86 -16.35
N PRO A 3 7.97 20.00 -16.72
CA PRO A 3 7.59 21.04 -17.67
C PRO A 3 7.95 22.40 -17.04
N ALA A 4 8.81 23.15 -17.71
CA ALA A 4 9.25 24.46 -17.25
C ALA A 4 8.04 25.41 -17.16
N GLY A 5 7.64 25.84 -15.96
CA GLY A 5 6.59 26.88 -15.85
C GLY A 5 5.89 27.14 -14.52
N GLY A 6 6.07 26.34 -13.47
CA GLY A 6 5.28 26.50 -12.22
C GLY A 6 6.01 27.23 -11.09
N ARG A 7 5.69 28.50 -10.81
CA ARG A 7 6.24 29.26 -9.65
C ARG A 7 5.76 28.64 -8.31
N GLY A 8 6.67 28.53 -7.34
CA GLY A 8 6.40 28.30 -5.91
C GLY A 8 5.61 27.03 -5.53
N SER A 9 4.29 27.08 -5.66
CA SER A 9 3.34 26.02 -5.24
C SER A 9 3.53 24.71 -6.03
N ASN A 10 3.76 24.79 -7.33
CA ASN A 10 4.02 23.60 -8.16
C ASN A 10 5.30 22.87 -7.75
N ARG A 11 6.28 23.60 -7.17
CA ARG A 11 7.52 23.01 -6.64
C ARG A 11 7.26 22.25 -5.34
N VAL A 12 6.42 22.78 -4.44
CA VAL A 12 6.06 22.10 -3.19
C VAL A 12 5.31 20.81 -3.47
N LEU A 13 4.29 20.85 -4.32
CA LEU A 13 3.53 19.65 -4.71
C LEU A 13 4.40 18.64 -5.46
N TYR A 14 5.32 19.10 -6.32
CA TYR A 14 6.29 18.22 -6.95
C TYR A 14 7.18 17.51 -5.92
N HIS A 15 7.69 18.23 -4.91
CA HIS A 15 8.49 17.62 -3.87
C HIS A 15 7.69 16.61 -3.04
N ALA A 16 6.44 16.91 -2.70
CA ALA A 16 5.56 15.96 -2.04
C ALA A 16 5.33 14.70 -2.89
N ALA A 17 5.05 14.85 -4.19
CA ALA A 17 4.92 13.73 -5.11
C ALA A 17 6.20 12.88 -5.20
N ALA A 18 7.37 13.53 -5.24
CA ALA A 18 8.66 12.84 -5.20
C ALA A 18 8.85 12.07 -3.89
N VAL A 19 8.44 12.63 -2.75
CA VAL A 19 8.48 11.95 -1.44
C VAL A 19 7.62 10.69 -1.44
N PHE A 20 6.43 10.71 -2.05
CA PHE A 20 5.62 9.50 -2.24
C PHE A 20 6.30 8.48 -3.16
N ALA A 21 6.93 8.95 -4.25
CA ALA A 21 7.59 8.08 -5.23
C ALA A 21 8.95 7.50 -4.77
N SER A 22 9.59 8.08 -3.75
CA SER A 22 10.89 7.62 -3.23
C SER A 22 10.85 7.25 -1.75
N ASN A 23 10.62 8.21 -0.87
CA ASN A 23 10.78 8.03 0.57
C ASN A 23 9.73 7.07 1.11
N ALA A 24 8.47 7.24 0.70
CA ALA A 24 7.40 6.34 1.11
C ALA A 24 7.65 4.91 0.63
N VAL A 25 8.21 4.69 -0.56
CA VAL A 25 8.58 3.34 -1.05
C VAL A 25 9.60 2.68 -0.12
N VAL A 26 10.64 3.41 0.29
CA VAL A 26 11.64 2.91 1.25
C VAL A 26 11.01 2.63 2.61
N THR A 27 10.15 3.52 3.10
CA THR A 27 9.43 3.34 4.37
C THR A 27 8.53 2.10 4.34
N LEU A 28 7.75 1.89 3.27
CA LEU A 28 6.91 0.71 3.11
C LEU A 28 7.73 -0.57 3.03
N ALA A 29 8.91 -0.52 2.38
CA ALA A 29 9.84 -1.64 2.37
C ALA A 29 10.34 -2.00 3.76
N ALA A 30 10.69 -1.00 4.57
CA ALA A 30 11.10 -1.19 5.96
C ALA A 30 9.96 -1.77 6.83
N VAL A 31 8.73 -1.29 6.65
CA VAL A 31 7.54 -1.84 7.33
C VAL A 31 7.32 -3.31 6.95
N ALA A 32 7.36 -3.64 5.66
CA ALA A 32 7.22 -5.01 5.18
C ALA A 32 8.34 -5.92 5.73
N ALA A 33 9.59 -5.45 5.73
CA ALA A 33 10.72 -6.20 6.29
C ALA A 33 10.58 -6.44 7.80
N ARG A 34 10.08 -5.46 8.55
CA ARG A 34 9.78 -5.61 9.99
C ARG A 34 8.71 -6.66 10.24
N ILE A 35 7.64 -6.70 9.44
CA ILE A 35 6.61 -7.74 9.53
C ILE A 35 7.21 -9.12 9.19
N TRP A 36 8.12 -9.19 8.22
CA TRP A 36 8.76 -10.44 7.84
C TRP A 36 9.74 -10.98 8.90
N GLN A 37 10.36 -10.13 9.71
CA GLN A 37 11.26 -10.58 10.80
C GLN A 37 10.56 -11.44 11.85
N GLU A 38 9.27 -11.22 12.07
CA GLU A 38 8.43 -12.10 12.89
C GLU A 38 8.32 -13.53 12.35
N LEU A 39 8.65 -13.74 11.07
CA LEU A 39 8.79 -15.06 10.45
C LEU A 39 10.19 -15.66 10.64
N ARG A 40 10.98 -15.12 11.59
CA ARG A 40 12.33 -15.56 11.98
C ARG A 40 13.41 -15.40 10.90
N LEU A 41 13.28 -14.40 10.03
CA LEU A 41 14.35 -14.03 9.08
C LEU A 41 15.08 -12.75 9.51
N PRO A 42 16.42 -12.68 9.32
CA PRO A 42 17.18 -11.44 9.53
C PRO A 42 16.68 -10.28 8.66
N ALA A 43 16.75 -9.06 9.18
CA ALA A 43 16.30 -7.83 8.51
C ALA A 43 16.81 -7.67 7.07
N GLU A 44 18.10 -7.87 6.85
CA GLU A 44 18.70 -7.75 5.52
C GLU A 44 18.16 -8.80 4.54
N GLN A 45 17.89 -10.00 5.03
CA GLN A 45 17.35 -11.08 4.21
C GLN A 45 15.87 -10.83 3.88
N ALA A 46 15.12 -10.25 4.81
CA ALA A 46 13.73 -9.84 4.56
C ALA A 46 13.65 -8.80 3.43
N THR A 47 14.45 -7.73 3.48
CA THR A 47 14.47 -6.71 2.42
C THR A 47 14.93 -7.29 1.08
N ARG A 48 15.98 -8.11 1.07
CA ARG A 48 16.45 -8.78 -0.17
C ARG A 48 15.41 -9.73 -0.74
N GLY A 49 14.67 -10.45 0.10
CA GLY A 49 13.58 -11.34 -0.31
C GLY A 49 12.37 -10.59 -0.87
N LEU A 50 12.09 -9.38 -0.36
CA LEU A 50 10.99 -8.52 -0.80
C LEU A 50 11.33 -7.69 -2.05
N ALA A 51 12.60 -7.40 -2.29
CA ALA A 51 13.04 -6.53 -3.38
C ALA A 51 12.55 -6.97 -4.78
N PRO A 52 12.55 -8.27 -5.16
CA PRO A 52 11.98 -8.72 -6.43
C PRO A 52 10.49 -8.38 -6.60
N LEU A 53 9.70 -8.50 -5.52
CA LEU A 53 8.27 -8.18 -5.54
C LEU A 53 8.04 -6.67 -5.76
N MET A 54 8.84 -5.83 -5.09
CA MET A 54 8.76 -4.37 -5.24
C MET A 54 9.22 -3.94 -6.65
N ARG A 55 10.29 -4.54 -7.17
CA ARG A 55 10.76 -4.28 -8.53
C ARG A 55 9.68 -4.60 -9.56
N THR A 56 9.07 -5.78 -9.47
CA THR A 56 7.97 -6.18 -10.35
C THR A 56 6.80 -5.21 -10.27
N THR A 57 6.49 -4.69 -9.08
CA THR A 57 5.46 -3.67 -8.90
C THR A 57 5.78 -2.38 -9.66
N VAL A 58 7.02 -1.88 -9.58
CA VAL A 58 7.45 -0.68 -10.30
C VAL A 58 7.42 -0.89 -11.82
N GLU A 59 7.91 -2.03 -12.30
CA GLU A 59 7.86 -2.41 -13.72
C GLU A 59 6.41 -2.49 -14.24
N ASN A 60 5.49 -3.01 -13.43
CA ASN A 60 4.08 -3.05 -13.79
C ASN A 60 3.46 -1.65 -13.86
N ILE A 61 3.84 -0.73 -12.96
CA ILE A 61 3.36 0.65 -13.01
C ILE A 61 3.81 1.32 -14.31
N GLU A 62 5.06 1.12 -14.72
CA GLU A 62 5.59 1.66 -15.98
C GLU A 62 4.86 1.09 -17.20
N ARG A 63 4.60 -0.22 -17.21
CA ARG A 63 3.99 -0.91 -18.36
C ARG A 63 2.47 -0.71 -18.46
N LEU A 64 1.76 -0.70 -17.34
CA LEU A 64 0.30 -0.80 -17.29
C LEU A 64 -0.38 0.47 -16.76
N GLY A 65 0.37 1.37 -16.12
CA GLY A 65 -0.20 2.46 -15.33
C GLY A 65 -0.67 1.99 -13.95
N THR A 66 -0.99 2.93 -13.05
CA THR A 66 -1.22 2.65 -11.62
C THR A 66 -2.41 1.74 -11.36
N ALA A 67 -3.59 2.02 -11.94
CA ALA A 67 -4.80 1.24 -11.71
C ALA A 67 -4.67 -0.20 -12.21
N GLN A 68 -4.04 -0.38 -13.38
CA GLN A 68 -3.87 -1.71 -13.97
C GLN A 68 -2.66 -2.48 -13.41
N ALA A 69 -1.71 -1.81 -12.77
CA ALA A 69 -0.62 -2.44 -12.03
C ALA A 69 -1.07 -2.96 -10.65
N LEU A 70 -2.19 -2.46 -10.11
CA LEU A 70 -2.70 -2.88 -8.81
C LEU A 70 -3.06 -4.37 -8.80
N THR A 71 -2.51 -5.10 -7.83
CA THR A 71 -2.80 -6.52 -7.57
C THR A 71 -3.07 -6.75 -6.08
N GLY A 72 -3.29 -7.99 -5.68
CA GLY A 72 -3.54 -8.36 -4.28
C GLY A 72 -5.01 -8.43 -3.90
N PRO A 73 -5.32 -8.58 -2.61
CA PRO A 73 -6.68 -8.87 -2.14
C PRO A 73 -7.66 -7.73 -2.44
N VAL A 74 -7.25 -6.47 -2.26
CA VAL A 74 -8.12 -5.32 -2.55
C VAL A 74 -8.48 -5.26 -4.04
N ALA A 75 -7.51 -5.49 -4.92
CA ALA A 75 -7.71 -5.46 -6.37
C ALA A 75 -8.74 -6.48 -6.88
N ARG A 76 -8.90 -7.60 -6.16
CA ARG A 76 -9.82 -8.70 -6.53
C ARG A 76 -11.05 -8.78 -5.64
N GLY A 77 -11.26 -7.84 -4.72
CA GLY A 77 -12.43 -7.85 -3.85
C GLY A 77 -12.39 -8.85 -2.70
N ASP A 78 -11.22 -9.33 -2.29
CA ASP A 78 -11.07 -10.32 -1.21
C ASP A 78 -11.16 -9.66 0.17
N VAL A 79 -12.39 -9.37 0.60
CA VAL A 79 -12.71 -8.74 1.89
C VAL A 79 -12.20 -9.58 3.07
N GLU A 80 -12.29 -10.90 2.97
CA GLU A 80 -11.94 -11.81 4.07
C GLU A 80 -10.43 -11.82 4.33
N THR A 81 -9.61 -11.83 3.27
CA THR A 81 -8.16 -11.65 3.43
C THR A 81 -7.83 -10.30 4.07
N VAL A 82 -8.53 -9.22 3.69
CA VAL A 82 -8.34 -7.91 4.31
C VAL A 82 -8.67 -7.95 5.81
N ARG A 83 -9.79 -8.57 6.23
CA ARG A 83 -10.13 -8.73 7.66
C ARG A 83 -9.04 -9.49 8.43
N ARG A 84 -8.53 -10.57 7.84
CA ARG A 84 -7.46 -11.37 8.46
C ARG A 84 -6.17 -10.58 8.62
N HIS A 85 -5.81 -9.75 7.65
CA HIS A 85 -4.67 -8.84 7.78
C HIS A 85 -4.86 -7.88 8.95
N VAL A 86 -6.03 -7.26 9.07
CA VAL A 86 -6.32 -6.30 10.14
C VAL A 86 -6.25 -6.99 11.50
N SER A 87 -6.85 -8.18 11.67
CA SER A 87 -6.78 -8.96 12.91
C SER A 87 -5.34 -9.34 13.27
N ALA A 88 -4.56 -9.81 12.29
CA ALA A 88 -3.15 -10.19 12.51
C ALA A 88 -2.28 -8.98 12.89
N LEU A 89 -2.51 -7.83 12.26
CA LEU A 89 -1.82 -6.58 12.59
C LEU A 89 -2.24 -6.06 13.97
N ALA A 90 -3.53 -6.11 14.33
CA ALA A 90 -3.99 -5.69 15.65
C ALA A 90 -3.31 -6.46 16.79
N GLY A 91 -3.13 -7.77 16.62
CA GLY A 91 -2.51 -8.61 17.64
C GLY A 91 -0.98 -8.49 17.75
N ARG A 92 -0.28 -8.09 16.68
CA ARG A 92 1.20 -8.16 16.61
C ARG A 92 1.90 -6.83 16.32
N PHE A 93 1.22 -5.93 15.62
CA PHE A 93 1.74 -4.65 15.16
C PHE A 93 0.64 -3.57 15.23
N PRO A 94 0.02 -3.34 16.40
CA PRO A 94 -1.11 -2.40 16.52
C PRO A 94 -0.77 -0.99 16.03
N GLU A 95 0.49 -0.57 16.16
CA GLU A 95 0.97 0.72 15.65
C GLU A 95 0.99 0.85 14.12
N LEU A 96 0.94 -0.27 13.38
CA LEU A 96 0.85 -0.27 11.91
C LEU A 96 -0.60 -0.21 11.39
N LEU A 97 -1.61 -0.38 12.25
CA LEU A 97 -3.01 -0.38 11.83
C LEU A 97 -3.43 0.91 11.14
N GLY A 98 -3.04 2.06 11.69
CA GLY A 98 -3.37 3.36 11.09
C GLY A 98 -2.79 3.49 9.68
N LEU A 99 -1.55 3.04 9.48
CA LEU A 99 -0.91 3.02 8.16
C LEU A 99 -1.60 2.05 7.20
N TYR A 100 -1.91 0.83 7.64
CA TYR A 100 -2.59 -0.17 6.81
C TYR A 100 -3.98 0.28 6.37
N ARG A 101 -4.75 0.90 7.28
CA ARG A 101 -6.07 1.48 7.00
C ARG A 101 -5.99 2.55 5.90
N GLU A 102 -5.08 3.50 6.05
CA GLU A 102 -4.97 4.60 5.10
C GLU A 102 -4.51 4.12 3.72
N ILE A 103 -3.51 3.24 3.67
CA ILE A 103 -3.08 2.62 2.40
C ILE A 103 -4.24 1.85 1.76
N THR A 104 -4.99 1.07 2.54
CA THR A 104 -6.13 0.31 2.02
C THR A 104 -7.21 1.22 1.44
N ARG A 105 -7.52 2.34 2.12
CA ARG A 105 -8.48 3.34 1.63
C ARG A 105 -8.07 3.92 0.27
N GLN A 106 -6.81 4.32 0.12
CA GLN A 106 -6.28 4.79 -1.16
C GLN A 106 -6.26 3.68 -2.23
N THR A 107 -6.01 2.44 -1.81
CA THR A 107 -6.00 1.26 -2.69
C THR A 107 -7.41 0.93 -3.20
N VAL A 108 -8.45 1.07 -2.37
CA VAL A 108 -9.85 0.89 -2.78
C VAL A 108 -10.21 1.88 -3.89
N ALA A 109 -9.88 3.16 -3.73
CA ALA A 109 -10.15 4.16 -4.77
C ALA A 109 -9.46 3.81 -6.11
N LEU A 110 -8.26 3.22 -6.05
CA LEU A 110 -7.55 2.73 -7.23
C LEU A 110 -8.18 1.45 -7.81
N ALA A 111 -8.70 0.56 -6.96
CA ALA A 111 -9.40 -0.65 -7.38
C ALA A 111 -10.74 -0.35 -8.05
N GLU A 112 -11.47 0.67 -7.59
CA GLU A 112 -12.69 1.16 -8.24
C GLU A 112 -12.41 1.66 -9.67
N GLN A 113 -11.30 2.39 -9.87
CA GLN A 113 -10.85 2.79 -11.22
C GLN A 113 -10.53 1.58 -12.13
N ARG A 114 -10.16 0.44 -11.54
CA ARG A 114 -9.91 -0.82 -12.24
C ARG A 114 -11.20 -1.61 -12.51
N GLY A 115 -12.33 -1.22 -11.92
CA GLY A 115 -13.63 -1.87 -12.09
C GLY A 115 -14.10 -2.71 -10.90
N LEU A 116 -13.51 -2.55 -9.71
CA LEU A 116 -14.09 -3.12 -8.49
C LEU A 116 -15.47 -2.48 -8.24
N ASP A 117 -16.48 -3.30 -7.99
CA ASP A 117 -17.82 -2.80 -7.73
C ASP A 117 -17.92 -2.08 -6.37
N ARG A 118 -18.84 -1.13 -6.28
CA ARG A 118 -19.00 -0.26 -5.12
C ARG A 118 -19.38 -1.01 -3.84
N VAL A 119 -20.12 -2.11 -3.95
CA VAL A 119 -20.55 -2.90 -2.78
C VAL A 119 -19.33 -3.60 -2.17
N THR A 120 -18.52 -4.23 -3.01
CA THR A 120 -17.28 -4.86 -2.57
C THR A 120 -16.26 -3.84 -2.06
N ALA A 121 -16.12 -2.69 -2.72
CA ALA A 121 -15.28 -1.59 -2.26
C ALA A 121 -15.66 -1.13 -0.84
N GLN A 122 -16.96 -0.91 -0.61
CA GLN A 122 -17.48 -0.51 0.70
C GLN A 122 -17.24 -1.59 1.77
N ALA A 123 -17.43 -2.87 1.44
CA ALA A 123 -17.16 -3.97 2.36
C ALA A 123 -15.68 -4.06 2.78
N ILE A 124 -14.74 -3.73 1.89
CA ILE A 124 -13.30 -3.63 2.22
C ILE A 124 -13.04 -2.46 3.17
N LEU A 125 -13.66 -1.30 2.93
CA LEU A 125 -13.52 -0.14 3.82
C LEU A 125 -14.04 -0.45 5.22
N GLU A 126 -15.19 -1.09 5.33
CA GLU A 126 -15.74 -1.53 6.62
C GLU A 126 -14.84 -2.55 7.31
N ALA A 127 -14.26 -3.49 6.56
CA ALA A 127 -13.33 -4.49 7.09
C ALA A 127 -12.08 -3.89 7.73
N VAL A 128 -11.61 -2.72 7.28
CA VAL A 128 -10.44 -2.06 7.87
C VAL A 128 -10.77 -1.18 9.08
N GLU A 129 -12.00 -0.67 9.19
CA GLU A 129 -12.44 0.15 10.33
C GLU A 129 -12.89 -0.70 11.54
N THR A 130 -13.49 -1.87 11.31
CA THR A 130 -14.17 -2.67 12.35
C THR A 130 -13.27 -3.36 13.38
N ALA A 131 -11.94 -3.30 13.27
CA ALA A 131 -11.05 -3.95 14.24
C ALA A 131 -10.68 -3.10 15.46
N GLN A 132 -11.51 -2.11 15.82
CA GLN A 132 -11.47 -1.53 17.15
C GLN A 132 -12.52 -2.27 17.99
N GLU A 133 -12.10 -2.74 19.17
CA GLU A 133 -12.88 -3.41 20.24
C GLU A 133 -12.56 -4.90 20.42
N SER A 134 -11.48 -5.17 21.15
CA SER A 134 -11.43 -6.16 22.24
C SER A 134 -10.26 -5.83 23.16
#